data_AF-A0A0F9GE73-F1
#
_entry.id   AF-A0A0F9GE73-F1
#
_cell.length_a   1.000
_cell.length_b   1.000
_cell.length_c   1.000
_cell.angle_alpha   90.00
_cell.angle_beta   90.00
_cell.angle_gamma   90.00
#
_symmetry.space_group_name_H-M   'P 1'
#
loop_
_entity.id
_entity.type
_entity.pdbx_description
1 polymer ?
#
loop_
_entity_poly.entity_id
_entity_poly.type
_entity_poly.pdbx_seq_one_letter_code
_entity_poly.pdbx_strand_id
1 'polypeptide(L)'
;MLPYGILTKGVPGPTVRIVVTDGVGAFSPALYTDGRTPDKGLIGAYITAEDQTVRYAFAVNPTQGANQVGHTITAGSNIVLDGAAVIREFRFINDVAQTAGVLQITPFYEI
;
A
#
# COMPACT_ATOMS: atom_id res chain seq x y z
N MET A 1 -6.96 14.59 25.57
CA MET A 1 -6.67 14.72 24.13
C MET A 1 -6.53 13.31 23.60
N LEU A 2 -7.56 12.75 22.97
CA LEU A 2 -7.43 11.42 22.37
C LEU A 2 -6.54 11.58 21.13
N PRO A 3 -5.49 10.75 20.95
CA PRO A 3 -4.72 10.81 19.72
C PRO A 3 -5.70 10.56 18.58
N TYR A 4 -5.58 11.32 17.49
CA TYR A 4 -6.29 11.04 16.24
C TYR A 4 -5.81 9.67 15.72
N GLY A 5 -6.29 8.60 16.34
CA GLY A 5 -6.18 7.25 15.83
C GLY A 5 -6.99 7.23 14.56
N ILE A 6 -6.35 6.86 13.47
CA ILE A 6 -7.05 6.58 12.23
C ILE A 6 -8.11 5.53 12.58
N LEU A 7 -9.38 5.88 12.42
CA LEU A 7 -10.49 4.95 12.63
C LEU A 7 -10.54 4.01 11.41
N THR A 8 -9.50 3.20 11.22
CA THR A 8 -9.59 2.05 10.33
C THR A 8 -10.52 1.06 11.00
N LYS A 9 -11.78 1.03 10.55
CA LYS A 9 -12.71 -0.06 10.85
C LYS A 9 -11.99 -1.34 10.45
N GLY A 10 -11.76 -2.28 11.37
CA GLY A 10 -11.12 -3.57 11.06
C GLY A 10 -9.97 -4.00 11.97
N VAL A 11 -9.52 -5.23 11.77
CA VAL A 11 -8.34 -5.82 12.41
C VAL A 11 -7.14 -5.72 11.45
N PRO A 12 -5.96 -5.26 11.90
CA PRO A 12 -4.77 -5.26 11.07
C PRO A 12 -4.29 -6.69 10.82
N GLY A 13 -4.00 -7.02 9.56
CA GLY A 13 -3.29 -8.22 9.20
C GLY A 13 -1.77 -8.04 9.27
N PRO A 14 -1.00 -9.05 8.78
CA PRO A 14 0.45 -8.98 8.78
C PRO A 14 0.95 -7.86 7.86
N THR A 15 1.85 -7.02 8.39
CA THR A 15 2.55 -6.01 7.59
C THR A 15 3.51 -6.69 6.63
N VAL A 16 3.40 -6.36 5.34
CA VAL A 16 4.28 -6.84 4.28
C VAL A 16 5.29 -5.75 3.94
N ARG A 17 6.57 -6.10 3.94
CA ARG A 17 7.66 -5.23 3.46
C ARG A 17 8.00 -5.58 2.02
N ILE A 18 7.89 -4.61 1.13
CA ILE A 18 8.13 -4.78 -0.32
C ILE A 18 9.28 -3.87 -0.74
N VAL A 19 10.29 -4.47 -1.36
CA VAL A 19 11.37 -3.73 -2.01
C VAL A 19 10.89 -3.31 -3.40
N VAL A 20 10.83 -2.00 -3.63
CA VAL A 20 10.39 -1.42 -4.88
C VAL A 20 11.61 -1.10 -5.75
N THR A 21 11.61 -1.60 -6.99
CA THR A 21 12.67 -1.36 -7.97
C THR A 21 12.14 -0.53 -9.13
N ASP A 22 12.92 -0.39 -10.20
CA ASP A 22 12.54 0.27 -11.45
C ASP A 22 11.45 -0.49 -12.24
N GLY A 23 10.97 -1.64 -11.73
CA GLY A 23 9.87 -2.39 -12.31
C GLY A 23 8.55 -2.12 -11.60
N VAL A 24 7.44 -2.11 -12.35
CA VAL A 24 6.10 -1.96 -11.76
C VAL A 24 5.76 -3.18 -10.90
N GLY A 25 5.48 -2.92 -9.62
CA GLY A 25 4.98 -3.88 -8.66
C GLY A 25 3.49 -3.70 -8.36
N ALA A 26 2.89 -4.73 -7.76
CA ALA A 26 1.52 -4.71 -7.28
C ALA A 26 1.46 -5.32 -5.88
N PHE A 27 0.55 -4.81 -5.05
CA PHE A 27 0.24 -5.42 -3.76
C PHE A 27 -1.01 -6.28 -3.91
N SER A 28 -0.88 -7.57 -3.63
CA SER A 28 -2.00 -8.49 -3.54
C SER A 28 -2.13 -8.95 -2.10
N PRO A 29 -3.05 -8.39 -1.31
CA PRO A 29 -3.27 -8.85 0.05
C PRO A 29 -3.81 -10.28 0.05
N ALA A 30 -3.25 -11.12 0.92
CA ALA A 30 -3.78 -12.44 1.19
C ALA A 30 -5.13 -12.33 1.91
N LEU A 31 -5.95 -13.39 1.80
CA LEU A 31 -7.12 -13.55 2.65
C LEU A 31 -6.67 -13.71 4.11
N TYR A 32 -7.40 -13.10 5.04
CA TYR A 32 -7.10 -13.17 6.47
C TYR A 32 -8.12 -14.04 7.20
N THR A 33 -7.66 -14.82 8.17
CA THR A 33 -8.54 -15.54 9.10
C THR A 33 -8.23 -15.14 10.53
N ASP A 34 -9.27 -14.92 11.32
CA ASP A 34 -9.20 -14.63 12.76
C ASP A 34 -9.16 -15.92 13.61
N GLY A 35 -9.04 -17.09 12.97
CA GLY A 35 -9.10 -18.41 13.60
C GLY A 35 -10.52 -18.94 13.86
N ARG A 36 -11.57 -18.22 13.46
CA ARG A 36 -12.99 -18.62 13.59
C ARG A 36 -13.77 -18.46 12.29
N THR A 37 -13.49 -17.39 11.57
CA THR A 37 -14.05 -17.04 10.27
C THR A 37 -12.94 -17.13 9.23
N PRO A 38 -13.06 -18.00 8.22
CA PRO A 38 -12.16 -17.94 7.08
C PRO A 38 -12.45 -16.69 6.24
N ASP A 39 -11.42 -16.20 5.55
CA ASP A 39 -11.54 -15.22 4.46
C ASP A 39 -12.27 -13.92 4.82
N LYS A 40 -11.86 -13.27 5.91
CA LYS A 40 -12.32 -11.91 6.25
C LYS A 40 -12.10 -10.95 5.08
N GLY A 41 -13.12 -10.13 4.80
CA GLY A 41 -13.08 -9.14 3.74
C GLY A 41 -12.00 -8.10 3.99
N LEU A 42 -11.15 -7.84 2.99
CA LEU A 42 -10.22 -6.71 3.02
C LEU A 42 -11.03 -5.40 2.93
N ILE A 43 -10.75 -4.46 3.82
CA ILE A 43 -11.47 -3.18 3.87
C ILE A 43 -10.55 -1.97 3.83
N GLY A 44 -9.26 -2.13 4.11
CA GLY A 44 -8.32 -1.01 4.05
C GLY A 44 -6.87 -1.46 3.92
N ALA A 45 -5.98 -0.51 3.63
CA ALA A 45 -4.55 -0.72 3.74
C ALA A 45 -3.84 0.58 4.18
N TYR A 46 -2.91 0.46 5.12
CA TYR A 46 -1.97 1.52 5.48
C TYR A 46 -0.65 1.27 4.77
N ILE A 47 -0.18 2.26 4.01
CA ILE A 47 1.02 2.15 3.19
C ILE A 47 1.99 3.25 3.61
N THR A 48 3.25 2.90 3.85
CA THR A 48 4.33 3.84 4.17
C THR A 48 5.51 3.63 3.24
N ALA A 49 6.17 4.72 2.87
CA ALA A 49 7.45 4.69 2.16
C ALA A 49 8.58 4.98 3.16
N GLU A 50 9.54 4.06 3.30
CA GLU A 50 10.64 4.21 4.27
C GLU A 50 11.77 5.07 3.68
N ASP A 51 12.45 4.55 2.67
CA ASP A 51 13.77 5.05 2.27
C ASP A 51 13.74 5.98 1.06
N GLN A 52 12.82 5.76 0.12
CA GLN A 52 12.76 6.49 -1.16
C GLN A 52 11.33 6.91 -1.49
N THR A 53 11.21 7.95 -2.31
CA THR A 53 9.92 8.32 -2.89
C THR A 53 9.43 7.21 -3.81
N VAL A 54 8.21 6.75 -3.60
CA VAL A 54 7.56 5.74 -4.42
C VAL A 54 6.45 6.38 -5.21
N ARG A 55 6.40 6.09 -6.51
CA ARG A 55 5.30 6.49 -7.37
C ARG A 55 4.28 5.38 -7.45
N TYR A 56 3.00 5.73 -7.35
CA TYR A 56 1.90 4.77 -7.44
C TYR A 56 0.79 5.26 -8.36
N ALA A 57 -0.01 4.33 -8.86
CA ALA A 57 -1.22 4.61 -9.60
C ALA A 57 -2.27 3.53 -9.33
N PHE A 58 -3.53 3.85 -9.65
CA PHE A 58 -4.65 2.91 -9.59
C PHE A 58 -5.06 2.51 -10.99
N ALA A 59 -5.30 1.23 -11.22
CA ALA A 59 -5.76 0.62 -12.47
C ALA A 59 -4.83 0.79 -13.69
N VAL A 60 -3.81 1.65 -13.61
CA VAL A 60 -2.79 1.88 -14.62
C VAL A 60 -1.40 1.65 -14.06
N ASN A 61 -0.44 1.36 -14.94
CA ASN A 61 0.94 1.15 -14.55
C ASN A 61 1.67 2.51 -14.48
N PRO A 62 2.21 2.92 -13.32
CA PRO A 62 3.10 4.07 -13.27
C PRO A 62 4.34 3.80 -14.14
N THR A 63 4.84 4.82 -14.83
CA THR A 63 5.98 4.70 -15.74
C THR A 63 7.13 5.57 -15.24
N GLN A 64 8.34 5.00 -15.24
CA GLN A 64 9.55 5.70 -14.80
C GLN A 64 9.79 6.97 -15.61
N GLY A 65 10.05 8.09 -14.93
CA GLY A 65 10.36 9.38 -15.57
C GLY A 65 9.17 10.07 -16.26
N ALA A 66 7.97 9.50 -16.25
CA ALA A 66 6.79 10.10 -16.87
C ALA A 66 6.09 11.09 -15.92
N ASN A 67 6.25 12.40 -16.10
CA ASN A 67 5.75 13.40 -15.14
C ASN A 67 4.21 13.48 -14.94
N GLN A 68 3.41 12.71 -15.67
CA GLN A 68 1.95 12.81 -15.65
C GLN A 68 1.21 11.49 -15.33
N VAL A 69 1.92 10.43 -14.95
CA VAL A 69 1.29 9.13 -14.64
C VAL A 69 1.52 8.76 -13.18
N GLY A 70 0.46 8.87 -12.36
CA GLY A 70 0.46 8.46 -10.96
C GLY A 70 0.67 9.60 -9.95
N HIS A 71 0.73 9.22 -8.67
CA HIS A 71 0.98 10.08 -7.51
C HIS A 71 2.25 9.61 -6.79
N THR A 72 2.85 10.49 -5.98
CA THR A 72 4.06 10.16 -5.21
C THR A 72 3.78 10.08 -3.72
N ILE A 73 4.40 9.09 -3.06
CA ILE A 73 4.50 8.99 -1.62
C ILE A 73 5.98 9.22 -1.30
N THR A 74 6.28 10.34 -0.65
CA THR A 74 7.65 10.66 -0.27
C THR A 74 8.12 9.75 0.86
N ALA A 75 9.44 9.54 0.97
CA ALA A 75 10.04 8.86 2.11
C ALA A 75 9.57 9.51 3.44
N GLY A 76 9.23 8.68 4.42
CA GLY A 76 8.68 9.10 5.71
C GLY A 76 7.17 9.45 5.69
N SER A 77 6.53 9.47 4.52
CA SER A 77 5.09 9.73 4.40
C SER A 77 4.27 8.45 4.33
N ASN A 78 2.98 8.60 4.55
CA ASN A 78 2.01 7.52 4.52
C ASN A 78 0.77 7.86 3.69
N ILE A 79 0.11 6.81 3.20
CA ILE A 79 -1.24 6.90 2.64
C ILE A 79 -2.13 5.82 3.25
N VAL A 80 -3.44 6.08 3.25
CA VAL A 80 -4.46 5.14 3.68
C VAL A 80 -5.39 4.90 2.52
N LEU A 81 -5.58 3.63 2.17
CA LEU A 81 -6.54 3.20 1.16
C LEU A 81 -7.74 2.59 1.87
N ASP A 82 -8.93 2.99 1.44
CA ASP A 82 -10.21 2.44 1.89
C ASP A 82 -10.86 1.69 0.72
N GLY A 83 -11.30 0.47 0.98
CA GLY A 83 -11.96 -0.40 0.01
C GLY A 83 -11.04 -1.39 -0.72
N ALA A 84 -11.51 -2.63 -0.83
CA ALA A 84 -10.75 -3.73 -1.43
C ALA A 84 -10.35 -3.50 -2.90
N ALA A 85 -11.21 -2.85 -3.68
CA ALA A 85 -10.97 -2.61 -5.11
C ALA A 85 -9.75 -1.71 -5.32
N VAL A 86 -9.68 -0.60 -4.60
CA VAL A 86 -8.58 0.38 -4.69
C VAL A 86 -7.25 -0.27 -4.30
N ILE A 87 -7.25 -1.12 -3.27
CA ILE A 87 -6.04 -1.82 -2.82
C ILE A 87 -5.56 -2.82 -3.89
N ARG A 88 -6.47 -3.55 -4.54
CA ARG A 88 -6.15 -4.51 -5.61
C ARG A 88 -5.64 -3.82 -6.89
N GLU A 89 -6.08 -2.60 -7.13
CA GLU A 89 -5.67 -1.77 -8.26
C GLU A 89 -4.38 -0.99 -8.00
N PHE A 90 -3.88 -0.97 -6.76
CA PHE A 90 -2.65 -0.27 -6.40
C PHE A 90 -1.44 -0.87 -7.14
N ARG A 91 -0.77 -0.04 -7.92
CA ARG A 91 0.47 -0.33 -8.65
C ARG A 91 1.51 0.69 -8.25
N PHE A 92 2.77 0.27 -8.15
CA PHE A 92 3.85 1.15 -7.68
C PHE A 92 5.19 0.85 -8.37
N ILE A 93 6.07 1.85 -8.37
CA ILE A 93 7.43 1.80 -8.91
C ILE A 93 8.29 2.79 -8.13
N ASN A 94 9.61 2.56 -8.07
CA ASN A 94 10.50 3.51 -7.42
C ASN A 94 10.56 4.80 -8.24
N ASP A 95 10.37 5.96 -7.62
CA ASP A 95 10.45 7.24 -8.35
C ASP A 95 11.89 7.61 -8.69
N VAL A 96 12.87 7.07 -7.97
CA VAL A 96 14.30 7.34 -8.13
C VAL A 96 14.99 6.18 -8.85
N ALA A 97 15.40 6.40 -10.09
CA ALA A 97 16.03 5.36 -10.91
C ALA A 97 17.29 4.77 -10.25
N GLN A 98 17.55 3.48 -10.50
CA GLN A 98 18.76 2.76 -10.08
C GLN A 98 18.96 2.64 -8.55
N THR A 99 17.92 2.92 -7.78
CA THR A 99 17.89 2.68 -6.33
C THR A 99 16.74 1.75 -5.99
N ALA A 100 16.77 1.14 -4.81
CA ALA A 100 15.62 0.39 -4.30
C ALA A 100 14.92 1.23 -3.24
N GLY A 101 13.61 1.41 -3.39
CA GLY A 101 12.74 1.96 -2.36
C GLY A 101 12.13 0.85 -1.50
N VAL A 102 11.54 1.20 -0.37
CA VAL A 102 10.85 0.24 0.49
C VAL A 102 9.46 0.75 0.83
N LEU A 103 8.46 -0.10 0.59
CA LEU A 103 7.12 0.08 1.09
C LEU A 103 6.83 -0.89 2.22
N GLN A 104 6.19 -0.41 3.29
CA GLN A 104 5.49 -1.27 4.23
C GLN A 104 3.99 -1.11 4.03
N ILE A 105 3.30 -2.23 3.88
CA ILE A 105 1.86 -2.28 3.65
C ILE A 105 1.20 -3.13 4.73
N THR A 106 0.28 -2.54 5.47
CA THR A 106 -0.53 -3.20 6.50
C THR A 106 -1.99 -3.24 6.05
N PRO A 107 -2.51 -4.37 5.58
CA PRO A 107 -3.92 -4.51 5.25
C PRO A 107 -4.80 -4.56 6.51
N PHE A 108 -6.05 -4.08 6.40
CA PHE A 108 -7.08 -4.17 7.43
C PHE A 108 -8.24 -5.00 6.91
N TYR A 109 -8.78 -5.85 7.78
CA TYR A 109 -9.84 -6.80 7.45
C TYR A 109 -11.07 -6.59 8.34
N GLU A 110 -12.23 -6.99 7.84
CA GLU A 110 -13.47 -7.02 8.61
C GLU A 110 -13.31 -7.83 9.90
N ILE A 111 -13.99 -7.35 10.94
CA ILE A 111 -14.02 -7.97 12.27
C ILE A 111 -14.84 -9.26 12.24
#